data_AF-A0A0G4H2S0-F1
#
_entry.id   AF-A0A0G4H2S0-F1
#
_cell.length_a   1.000
_cell.length_b   1.000
_cell.length_c   1.000
_cell.angle_alpha   90.00
_cell.angle_beta   90.00
_cell.angle_gamma   90.00
#
_symmetry.space_group_name_H-M   'P 1'
#
loop_
_entity.id
_entity.type
_entity.pdbx_description
1 polymer ?
#
loop_
_entity_poly.entity_id
_entity_poly.type
_entity_poly.pdbx_seq_one_letter_code
_entity_poly.pdbx_strand_id
1 'polypeptide(L)'
;MAHSSSAASSANPSEVPPGCKGLDDVKIVPVEGVSPVSRRLLEGCIRRTFTEAAQVTQLIRQGADPRATGGLCHQRFPEGEWSSRQLQRDVINALIDGGADINEDRPLHVAIRARSLTAVEALLARQVDVRRLVPLVMQLPYIDGAAPPPTRECEDILMSIYRRLIQHDSTLAAERSALAEKHSIGRAGGRGLVHLAARHLPCLFSQSFIDAYLTFITSHGADMKATDTMGCTPLHEAARHGSYRVARWLCRQLTADDVNRGKPNQPDTPLAVAANQCDDAIEQQELQPRHYAGSGLYASETRREIRRLKTTIGVLLRGGAAPSIARMPTATERQRRSRRLMLFEYTTVLAELSEAVMSAINAALAPQRDHSMLLTRLLPLAPHHDGAHPHPSPSNMAFGPHEAEAIAWKIGAFLHEPPAAAAAIDEYLTGESQLRRRVSAAVAHFVKSAATQTSTNREVVGGMASVGGVMVRVPLQCFAIRADSRPHQVVHTRGRVGVREVVHRARLDEPGLVGVVKGFNEHLGDQDCRFSWQQLGRIDKTTGLFVSLDID
;
A
#
# COMPACT_ATOMS: atom_id res chain seq x y z
N MET A 1 -27.65 -62.91 -16.46
CA MET A 1 -26.55 -61.93 -16.29
C MET A 1 -27.06 -60.55 -16.67
N ALA A 2 -27.19 -59.65 -15.70
CA ALA A 2 -27.10 -58.19 -15.82
C ALA A 2 -27.45 -57.61 -14.44
N HIS A 3 -26.43 -57.33 -13.62
CA HIS A 3 -26.59 -56.65 -12.33
C HIS A 3 -26.30 -55.16 -12.51
N SER A 4 -27.18 -54.34 -11.93
CA SER A 4 -27.01 -52.91 -11.70
C SER A 4 -25.87 -52.65 -10.71
N SER A 5 -25.13 -51.55 -10.88
CA SER A 5 -24.31 -50.99 -9.80
C SER A 5 -24.41 -49.45 -9.78
N SER A 6 -24.87 -48.97 -8.64
CA SER A 6 -24.92 -47.58 -8.20
C SER A 6 -23.58 -47.25 -7.54
N ALA A 7 -22.83 -46.29 -8.07
CA ALA A 7 -21.65 -45.74 -7.44
C ALA A 7 -21.97 -44.36 -6.84
N ALA A 8 -22.25 -44.34 -5.54
CA ALA A 8 -22.17 -43.15 -4.71
C ALA A 8 -20.69 -42.73 -4.62
N SER A 9 -20.38 -41.51 -5.05
CA SER A 9 -19.05 -40.91 -4.90
C SER A 9 -18.83 -40.54 -3.44
N SER A 10 -18.01 -41.32 -2.75
CA SER A 10 -17.42 -41.00 -1.46
C SER A 10 -16.49 -39.79 -1.60
N ALA A 11 -16.90 -38.63 -1.08
CA ALA A 11 -15.99 -37.51 -0.91
C ALA A 11 -14.98 -37.86 0.20
N ASN A 12 -13.69 -37.94 -0.17
CA ASN A 12 -12.62 -38.11 0.80
C ASN A 12 -12.54 -36.88 1.73
N PRO A 13 -12.26 -37.07 3.04
CA PRO A 13 -12.04 -35.97 3.95
C PRO A 13 -10.80 -35.18 3.51
N SER A 14 -10.92 -33.85 3.49
CA SER A 14 -9.84 -32.93 3.13
C SER A 14 -8.58 -33.21 3.93
N GLU A 15 -7.50 -33.62 3.26
CA GLU A 15 -6.18 -33.74 3.89
C GLU A 15 -5.74 -32.38 4.46
N VAL A 16 -5.45 -32.37 5.76
CA VAL A 16 -4.98 -31.19 6.49
C VAL A 16 -3.61 -30.78 5.93
N PRO A 17 -3.38 -29.50 5.57
CA PRO A 17 -2.11 -29.04 5.01
C PRO A 17 -0.93 -29.32 5.95
N PRO A 18 0.27 -29.66 5.43
CA PRO A 18 1.43 -29.99 6.25
C PRO A 18 1.80 -28.84 7.19
N GLY A 19 1.77 -29.11 8.51
CA GLY A 19 2.03 -28.14 9.57
C GLY A 19 0.79 -27.65 10.34
N CYS A 20 -0.41 -28.08 9.96
CA CYS A 20 -1.66 -27.86 10.70
C CYS A 20 -2.03 -29.15 11.47
N LYS A 21 -2.41 -29.01 12.75
CA LYS A 21 -2.85 -30.13 13.61
C LYS A 21 -4.36 -30.32 13.45
N GLY A 22 -4.83 -31.58 13.42
CA GLY A 22 -6.25 -31.89 13.36
C GLY A 22 -6.97 -31.57 14.68
N LEU A 23 -8.31 -31.50 14.65
CA LEU A 23 -9.15 -31.38 15.86
C LEU A 23 -8.82 -32.46 16.90
N ASP A 24 -8.33 -33.62 16.45
CA ASP A 24 -8.00 -34.76 17.31
C ASP A 24 -6.71 -34.61 18.13
N ASP A 25 -5.78 -33.77 17.67
CA ASP A 25 -4.49 -33.52 18.32
C ASP A 25 -4.58 -32.47 19.45
N VAL A 26 -5.78 -31.90 19.68
CA VAL A 26 -6.01 -30.88 20.71
C VAL A 26 -6.34 -31.56 22.04
N LYS A 27 -5.38 -31.51 22.97
CA LYS A 27 -5.59 -31.93 24.37
C LYS A 27 -6.37 -30.84 25.12
N ILE A 28 -7.61 -31.18 25.47
CA ILE A 28 -8.53 -30.35 26.26
C ILE A 28 -8.33 -30.72 27.73
N VAL A 29 -7.96 -29.75 28.56
CA VAL A 29 -7.79 -29.91 30.01
C VAL A 29 -8.88 -29.08 30.69
N PRO A 30 -10.00 -29.69 31.11
CA PRO A 30 -11.04 -28.98 31.84
C PRO A 30 -10.47 -28.44 33.16
N VAL A 31 -10.96 -27.27 33.59
CA VAL A 31 -10.64 -26.70 34.90
C VAL A 31 -11.11 -27.65 36.01
N GLU A 32 -10.42 -27.63 37.15
CA GLU A 32 -10.75 -28.47 38.31
C GLU A 32 -12.21 -28.21 38.74
N GLY A 33 -13.01 -29.28 38.88
CA GLY A 33 -14.43 -29.20 39.27
C GLY A 33 -15.45 -29.30 38.12
N VAL A 34 -15.04 -29.37 36.85
CA VAL A 34 -15.97 -29.55 35.71
C VAL A 34 -16.60 -30.95 35.72
N SER A 35 -17.93 -31.02 35.72
CA SER A 35 -18.67 -32.30 35.72
C SER A 35 -18.39 -33.13 34.45
N PRO A 36 -18.54 -34.48 34.48
CA PRO A 36 -18.37 -35.31 33.30
C PRO A 36 -19.32 -34.94 32.16
N VAL A 37 -20.52 -34.45 32.47
CA VAL A 37 -21.53 -34.02 31.49
C VAL A 37 -21.13 -32.68 30.86
N SER A 38 -20.64 -31.73 31.67
CA SER A 38 -20.06 -30.46 31.20
C SER A 38 -18.81 -30.68 30.34
N ARG A 39 -17.98 -31.67 30.66
CA ARG A 39 -16.81 -32.06 29.85
C ARG A 39 -17.24 -32.55 28.46
N ARG A 40 -18.25 -33.42 28.39
CA ARG A 40 -18.80 -33.90 27.10
C ARG A 40 -19.36 -32.76 26.25
N LEU A 41 -20.04 -31.80 26.89
CA LEU A 41 -20.53 -30.60 26.22
C LEU A 41 -19.36 -29.78 25.62
N LEU A 42 -18.34 -29.51 26.44
CA LEU A 42 -17.16 -28.73 26.05
C LEU A 42 -16.33 -29.41 24.95
N GLU A 43 -16.05 -30.70 25.08
CA GLU A 43 -15.35 -31.48 24.05
C GLU A 43 -16.13 -31.53 22.74
N GLY A 44 -17.45 -31.71 22.80
CA GLY A 44 -18.29 -31.75 21.61
C GLY A 44 -18.34 -30.41 20.86
N CYS A 45 -18.32 -29.29 21.57
CA CYS A 45 -18.22 -27.95 20.98
C CYS A 45 -16.85 -27.70 20.35
N ILE A 46 -15.76 -28.01 21.07
CA ILE A 46 -14.39 -27.76 20.59
C ILE A 46 -14.07 -28.63 19.36
N ARG A 47 -14.47 -29.92 19.42
CA ARG A 47 -14.25 -30.88 18.33
C ARG A 47 -15.30 -30.80 17.22
N ARG A 48 -16.36 -29.99 17.41
CA ARG A 48 -17.49 -29.83 16.49
C ARG A 48 -18.16 -31.16 16.13
N THR A 49 -18.33 -32.04 17.12
CA THR A 49 -18.89 -33.39 16.92
C THR A 49 -20.42 -33.45 16.98
N PHE A 50 -21.07 -32.39 17.42
CA PHE A 50 -22.53 -32.33 17.43
C PHE A 50 -23.08 -32.28 16.00
N THR A 51 -24.08 -33.11 15.73
CA THR A 51 -24.80 -33.15 14.45
C THR A 51 -26.15 -32.44 14.53
N GLU A 52 -26.67 -32.24 15.74
CA GLU A 52 -27.97 -31.61 16.01
C GLU A 52 -27.95 -30.78 17.30
N ALA A 53 -28.61 -29.63 17.32
CA ALA A 53 -28.71 -28.78 18.52
C ALA A 53 -29.49 -29.44 19.68
N ALA A 54 -30.33 -30.43 19.38
CA ALA A 54 -31.02 -31.22 20.40
C ALA A 54 -30.04 -31.96 21.33
N GLN A 55 -28.88 -32.38 20.82
CA GLN A 55 -27.83 -33.05 21.62
C GLN A 55 -27.25 -32.11 22.68
N VAL A 56 -27.04 -30.83 22.32
CA VAL A 56 -26.57 -29.78 23.23
C VAL A 56 -27.63 -29.49 24.29
N THR A 57 -28.88 -29.29 23.85
CA THR A 57 -30.02 -29.03 24.75
C THR A 57 -30.21 -30.18 25.75
N GLN A 58 -30.04 -31.42 25.31
CA GLN A 58 -30.16 -32.60 26.16
C GLN A 58 -29.04 -32.68 27.20
N LEU A 59 -27.80 -32.37 26.83
CA LEU A 59 -26.68 -32.32 27.79
C LEU A 59 -26.91 -31.24 28.86
N ILE A 60 -27.41 -30.06 28.47
CA ILE A 60 -27.76 -28.99 29.42
C ILE A 60 -28.87 -29.46 30.38
N ARG A 61 -29.92 -30.13 29.87
CA ARG A 61 -30.97 -30.74 30.71
C ARG A 61 -30.45 -31.81 31.66
N GLN A 62 -29.35 -32.48 31.31
CA GLN A 62 -28.66 -33.46 32.16
C GLN A 62 -27.73 -32.82 33.20
N GLY A 63 -27.73 -31.49 33.34
CA GLY A 63 -26.91 -30.77 34.30
C GLY A 63 -25.52 -30.40 33.77
N ALA A 64 -25.31 -30.38 32.44
CA ALA A 64 -24.12 -29.76 31.89
C ALA A 64 -24.17 -28.25 32.13
N ASP A 65 -23.10 -27.73 32.72
CA ASP A 65 -22.87 -26.29 32.87
C ASP A 65 -22.29 -25.73 31.54
N PRO A 66 -23.02 -24.86 30.82
CA PRO A 66 -22.53 -24.25 29.59
C PRO A 66 -21.46 -23.17 29.83
N ARG A 67 -21.19 -22.79 31.09
CA ARG A 67 -20.11 -21.87 31.49
C ARG A 67 -18.83 -22.61 31.86
N ALA A 68 -18.83 -23.94 31.81
CA ALA A 68 -17.65 -24.73 32.13
C ALA A 68 -16.48 -24.35 31.21
N THR A 69 -15.34 -23.98 31.79
CA THR A 69 -14.13 -23.62 31.05
C THR A 69 -13.09 -24.75 31.04
N GLY A 70 -12.24 -24.78 30.02
CA GLY A 70 -11.11 -25.70 29.93
C GLY A 70 -9.94 -25.08 29.17
N GLY A 71 -8.73 -25.38 29.60
CA GLY A 71 -7.49 -25.00 28.91
C GLY A 71 -7.20 -25.89 27.71
N LEU A 72 -6.62 -25.31 26.65
CA LEU A 72 -6.08 -26.05 25.51
C LEU A 72 -4.56 -26.07 25.62
N CYS A 73 -3.93 -27.24 25.64
CA CYS A 73 -2.46 -27.34 25.80
C CYS A 73 -1.63 -26.96 24.56
N HIS A 74 -2.25 -26.50 23.47
CA HIS A 74 -1.55 -25.94 22.31
C HIS A 74 -2.36 -24.77 21.74
N GLN A 75 -1.75 -23.58 21.67
CA GLN A 75 -2.35 -22.31 21.22
C GLN A 75 -2.63 -22.26 19.70
N ARG A 76 -3.28 -23.28 19.13
CA ARG A 76 -3.78 -23.24 17.75
C ARG A 76 -5.23 -23.70 17.77
N PHE A 77 -6.14 -22.79 17.40
CA PHE A 77 -7.55 -23.10 17.28
C PHE A 77 -7.72 -24.17 16.21
N PRO A 78 -8.39 -25.29 16.50
CA PRO A 78 -8.48 -26.36 15.54
C PRO A 78 -9.41 -25.98 14.38
N GLU A 79 -8.92 -26.25 13.16
CA GLU A 79 -9.63 -26.11 11.91
C GLU A 79 -10.46 -27.38 11.67
N GLY A 80 -11.75 -27.34 11.99
CA GLY A 80 -12.71 -28.19 11.29
C GLY A 80 -14.00 -27.42 11.15
N GLU A 81 -14.78 -27.60 10.10
CA GLU A 81 -15.97 -26.79 9.87
C GLU A 81 -17.20 -27.44 10.50
N TRP A 82 -18.18 -26.63 10.94
CA TRP A 82 -19.49 -27.20 11.25
C TRP A 82 -20.10 -27.76 9.96
N SER A 83 -20.81 -28.89 10.03
CA SER A 83 -21.40 -29.52 8.85
C SER A 83 -22.38 -28.61 8.09
N SER A 84 -22.96 -27.61 8.77
CA SER A 84 -23.67 -26.50 8.12
C SER A 84 -23.62 -25.22 8.95
N ARG A 85 -23.80 -24.06 8.29
CA ARG A 85 -23.97 -22.76 8.96
C ARG A 85 -25.21 -22.76 9.87
N GLN A 86 -26.28 -23.44 9.46
CA GLN A 86 -27.50 -23.53 10.26
C GLN A 86 -27.23 -24.29 11.57
N LEU A 87 -26.52 -25.42 11.50
CA LEU A 87 -26.15 -26.18 12.70
C LEU A 87 -25.28 -25.36 13.65
N GLN A 88 -24.27 -24.64 13.14
CA GLN A 88 -23.47 -23.74 13.97
C GLN A 88 -24.35 -22.72 14.70
N ARG A 89 -25.32 -22.11 14.00
CA ARG A 89 -26.24 -21.14 14.57
C ARG A 89 -27.13 -21.77 15.64
N ASP A 90 -27.68 -22.95 15.37
CA ASP A 90 -28.59 -23.65 16.29
C ASP A 90 -27.86 -24.11 17.55
N VAL A 91 -26.62 -24.58 17.43
CA VAL A 91 -25.76 -24.93 18.57
C VAL A 91 -25.44 -23.71 19.42
N ILE A 92 -25.06 -22.58 18.80
CA ILE A 92 -24.81 -21.33 19.52
C ILE A 92 -26.08 -20.87 20.25
N ASN A 93 -27.24 -20.90 19.60
CA ASN A 93 -28.51 -20.54 20.21
C ASN A 93 -28.84 -21.45 21.41
N ALA A 94 -28.66 -22.76 21.28
CA ALA A 94 -28.90 -23.72 22.36
C ALA A 94 -27.98 -23.49 23.58
N LEU A 95 -26.72 -23.10 23.36
CA LEU A 95 -25.80 -22.75 24.44
C LEU A 95 -26.24 -21.47 25.17
N ILE A 96 -26.65 -20.45 24.42
CA ILE A 96 -27.15 -19.18 24.99
C ILE A 96 -28.45 -19.42 25.77
N ASP A 97 -29.39 -20.20 25.22
CA ASP A 97 -30.64 -20.59 25.87
C ASP A 97 -30.39 -21.44 27.12
N GLY A 98 -29.28 -22.17 27.16
CA GLY A 98 -28.80 -22.92 28.32
C GLY A 98 -28.18 -22.08 29.44
N GLY A 99 -27.96 -20.78 29.23
CA GLY A 99 -27.38 -19.89 30.24
C GLY A 99 -25.89 -19.56 30.06
N ALA A 100 -25.32 -19.84 28.88
CA ALA A 100 -23.99 -19.36 28.52
C ALA A 100 -23.95 -17.82 28.54
N ASP A 101 -22.92 -17.24 29.17
CA ASP A 101 -22.74 -15.80 29.19
C ASP A 101 -22.18 -15.32 27.85
N ILE A 102 -22.89 -14.37 27.22
CA ILE A 102 -22.55 -13.82 25.91
C ILE A 102 -21.50 -12.69 25.98
N ASN A 103 -21.14 -12.22 27.17
CA ASN A 103 -20.25 -11.07 27.42
C ASN A 103 -18.99 -11.42 28.24
N GLU A 104 -19.05 -12.39 29.17
CA GLU A 104 -17.97 -12.69 30.14
C GLU A 104 -16.63 -13.07 29.48
N ASP A 105 -16.62 -14.08 28.61
CA ASP A 105 -15.43 -14.56 27.87
C ASP A 105 -15.31 -13.95 26.46
N ARG A 106 -16.10 -12.91 26.18
CA ARG A 106 -16.19 -12.19 24.90
C ARG A 106 -16.27 -13.13 23.66
N PRO A 107 -17.31 -13.98 23.59
CA PRO A 107 -17.60 -14.81 22.43
C PRO A 107 -17.53 -14.07 21.08
N LEU A 108 -17.88 -12.78 21.06
CA LEU A 108 -17.85 -11.95 19.86
C LEU A 108 -16.43 -11.80 19.28
N HIS A 109 -15.42 -11.54 20.11
CA HIS A 109 -14.02 -11.47 19.63
C HIS A 109 -13.51 -12.80 19.12
N VAL A 110 -13.93 -13.89 19.77
CA VAL A 110 -13.58 -15.25 19.33
C VAL A 110 -14.21 -15.54 17.97
N ALA A 111 -15.49 -15.16 17.77
CA ALA A 111 -16.18 -15.32 16.49
C ALA A 111 -15.51 -14.51 15.36
N ILE A 112 -15.09 -13.27 15.63
CA ILE A 112 -14.36 -12.41 14.67
C ILE A 112 -13.01 -13.02 14.31
N ARG A 113 -12.22 -13.45 15.31
CA ARG A 113 -10.91 -14.08 15.10
C ARG A 113 -11.01 -15.42 14.38
N ALA A 114 -12.09 -16.16 14.64
CA ALA A 114 -12.44 -17.39 13.92
C ALA A 114 -13.04 -17.12 12.52
N ARG A 115 -13.23 -15.85 12.13
CA ARG A 115 -13.84 -15.44 10.85
C ARG A 115 -15.20 -16.10 10.61
N SER A 116 -15.99 -16.28 11.68
CA SER A 116 -17.32 -16.89 11.60
C SER A 116 -18.40 -15.82 11.57
N LEU A 117 -18.85 -15.43 10.36
CA LEU A 117 -19.97 -14.50 10.18
C LEU A 117 -21.24 -15.04 10.85
N THR A 118 -21.50 -16.34 10.73
CA THR A 118 -22.65 -17.02 11.34
C THR A 118 -22.68 -16.83 12.87
N ALA A 119 -21.53 -17.01 13.52
CA ALA A 119 -21.44 -16.86 14.97
C ALA A 119 -21.61 -15.39 15.39
N VAL A 120 -21.04 -14.44 14.63
CA VAL A 120 -21.26 -13.01 14.87
C VAL A 120 -22.74 -12.65 14.74
N GLU A 121 -23.43 -13.11 13.69
CA GLU A 121 -24.86 -12.85 13.50
C GLU A 121 -25.73 -13.44 14.63
N ALA A 122 -25.42 -14.66 15.06
CA ALA A 122 -26.13 -15.32 16.16
C ALA A 122 -25.98 -14.53 17.47
N LEU A 123 -24.77 -14.05 17.76
CA LEU A 123 -24.49 -13.24 18.95
C LEU A 123 -25.15 -11.86 18.88
N LEU A 124 -25.09 -11.18 17.74
CA LEU A 124 -25.76 -9.88 17.55
C LEU A 124 -27.30 -9.99 17.69
N ALA A 125 -27.90 -11.09 17.22
CA ALA A 125 -29.34 -11.33 17.37
C ALA A 125 -29.78 -11.44 18.84
N ARG A 126 -28.87 -11.72 19.77
CA ARG A 126 -29.12 -11.81 21.22
C ARG A 126 -28.71 -10.53 21.98
N GLN A 127 -28.49 -9.41 21.28
CA GLN A 127 -28.14 -8.11 21.87
C GLN A 127 -26.87 -8.14 22.73
N VAL A 128 -25.82 -8.83 22.28
CA VAL A 128 -24.48 -8.75 22.87
C VAL A 128 -24.05 -7.29 23.03
N ASP A 129 -23.42 -6.96 24.16
CA ASP A 129 -22.80 -5.64 24.33
C ASP A 129 -21.60 -5.53 23.39
N VAL A 130 -21.73 -4.67 22.39
CA VAL A 130 -20.69 -4.43 21.37
C VAL A 130 -19.81 -3.24 21.73
N ARG A 131 -20.17 -2.43 22.73
CA ARG A 131 -19.51 -1.16 23.03
C ARG A 131 -18.46 -1.30 24.10
N ARG A 132 -17.43 -0.45 24.04
CA ARG A 132 -16.39 -0.31 25.09
C ARG A 132 -15.67 -1.62 25.42
N LEU A 133 -15.70 -2.59 24.52
CA LEU A 133 -14.92 -3.81 24.64
C LEU A 133 -13.43 -3.52 24.37
N VAL A 134 -12.53 -4.23 25.04
CA VAL A 134 -11.07 -3.97 24.96
C VAL A 134 -10.30 -5.26 24.73
N PRO A 135 -10.02 -5.68 23.48
CA PRO A 135 -9.87 -4.85 22.28
C PRO A 135 -11.19 -4.35 21.68
N LEU A 136 -11.14 -3.24 20.93
CA LEU A 136 -12.32 -2.72 20.22
C LEU A 136 -12.82 -3.78 19.23
N VAL A 137 -14.14 -3.94 19.08
CA VAL A 137 -14.74 -5.03 18.27
C VAL A 137 -14.30 -4.96 16.80
N MET A 138 -14.15 -3.75 16.26
CA MET A 138 -13.74 -3.52 14.88
C MET A 138 -12.21 -3.54 14.68
N GLN A 139 -11.42 -3.83 15.71
CA GLN A 139 -9.97 -3.91 15.61
C GLN A 139 -9.54 -5.08 14.71
N LEU A 140 -8.48 -4.87 13.92
CA LEU A 140 -7.89 -5.95 13.12
C LEU A 140 -7.37 -7.06 14.05
N PRO A 141 -7.67 -8.34 13.76
CA PRO A 141 -7.26 -9.43 14.61
C PRO A 141 -5.75 -9.59 14.60
N TYR A 142 -5.18 -9.87 15.77
CA TYR A 142 -3.78 -10.29 15.87
C TYR A 142 -3.63 -11.70 15.29
N ILE A 143 -2.77 -11.84 14.28
CA ILE A 143 -2.39 -13.12 13.68
C ILE A 143 -0.94 -13.38 14.09
N ASP A 144 -0.69 -14.53 14.70
CA ASP A 144 0.66 -14.97 15.08
C ASP A 144 1.57 -15.00 13.83
N GLY A 145 2.81 -14.52 13.97
CA GLY A 145 3.76 -14.40 12.87
C GLY A 145 4.19 -15.74 12.25
N ALA A 146 3.90 -16.86 12.93
CA ALA A 146 4.09 -18.22 12.43
C ALA A 146 2.90 -18.76 11.61
N ALA A 147 1.75 -18.08 11.61
CA ALA A 147 0.59 -18.46 10.81
C ALA A 147 0.75 -17.97 9.36
N PRO A 148 0.22 -18.72 8.37
CA PRO A 148 0.21 -18.25 6.99
C PRO A 148 -0.54 -16.92 6.88
N PRO A 149 -0.14 -16.03 5.95
CA PRO A 149 -0.85 -14.79 5.72
C PRO A 149 -2.32 -15.08 5.35
N PRO A 150 -3.26 -14.20 5.74
CA PRO A 150 -4.67 -14.36 5.42
C PRO A 150 -4.87 -14.48 3.89
N THR A 151 -5.68 -15.44 3.46
CA THR A 151 -6.12 -15.53 2.06
C THR A 151 -7.08 -14.39 1.75
N ARG A 152 -7.30 -14.09 0.46
CA ARG A 152 -8.28 -13.07 0.05
C ARG A 152 -9.69 -13.36 0.59
N GLU A 153 -10.08 -14.63 0.65
CA GLU A 153 -11.34 -15.05 1.25
C GLU A 153 -11.42 -14.69 2.74
N CYS A 154 -10.32 -14.83 3.48
CA CYS A 154 -10.26 -14.38 4.88
C CYS A 154 -10.54 -12.88 5.01
N GLU A 155 -9.94 -12.09 4.12
CA GLU A 155 -10.09 -10.64 4.06
C GLU A 155 -11.53 -10.23 3.74
N ASP A 156 -12.16 -10.91 2.78
CA ASP A 156 -13.55 -10.66 2.37
C ASP A 156 -14.56 -11.02 3.47
N ILE A 157 -14.33 -12.14 4.17
CA ILE A 157 -15.17 -12.55 5.32
C ILE A 157 -15.02 -11.53 6.45
N LEU A 158 -13.80 -11.13 6.77
CA LEU A 158 -13.53 -10.16 7.83
C LEU A 158 -14.18 -8.80 7.52
N MET A 159 -14.09 -8.35 6.26
CA MET A 159 -14.77 -7.14 5.81
C MET A 159 -16.31 -7.27 5.91
N SER A 160 -16.86 -8.43 5.57
CA SER A 160 -18.30 -8.70 5.71
C SER A 160 -18.78 -8.65 7.16
N ILE A 161 -17.96 -9.18 8.09
CA ILE A 161 -18.20 -9.08 9.53
C ILE A 161 -18.21 -7.60 9.96
N TYR A 162 -17.23 -6.80 9.55
CA TYR A 162 -17.19 -5.37 9.90
C TYR A 162 -18.38 -4.58 9.34
N ARG A 163 -18.82 -4.88 8.12
CA ARG A 163 -20.05 -4.31 7.57
C ARG A 163 -21.28 -4.65 8.41
N ARG A 164 -21.37 -5.90 8.88
CA ARG A 164 -22.50 -6.34 9.71
C ARG A 164 -22.49 -5.66 11.08
N LEU A 165 -21.32 -5.46 11.68
CA LEU A 165 -21.16 -4.75 12.95
C LEU A 165 -21.61 -3.29 12.84
N ILE A 166 -21.22 -2.58 11.79
CA ILE A 166 -21.65 -1.19 11.56
C ILE A 166 -23.16 -1.08 11.28
N GLN A 167 -23.74 -2.05 10.56
CA GLN A 167 -25.20 -2.10 10.37
C GLN A 167 -25.95 -2.26 11.71
N HIS A 168 -25.34 -2.93 12.68
CA HIS A 168 -25.91 -3.10 14.01
C HIS A 168 -25.71 -1.85 14.87
N ASP A 169 -24.49 -1.28 14.88
CA ASP A 169 -24.19 -0.02 15.55
C ASP A 169 -23.15 0.77 14.75
N SER A 170 -23.59 1.87 14.14
CA SER A 170 -22.74 2.71 13.29
C SER A 170 -21.68 3.49 14.06
N THR A 171 -21.84 3.64 15.39
CA THR A 171 -20.90 4.42 16.22
C THR A 171 -19.64 3.63 16.58
N LEU A 172 -19.62 2.32 16.35
CA LEU A 172 -18.48 1.44 16.65
C LEU A 172 -17.18 1.89 15.98
N ALA A 173 -17.26 2.49 14.79
CA ALA A 173 -16.09 2.97 14.07
C ALA A 173 -15.42 4.18 14.74
N ALA A 174 -16.21 5.03 15.42
CA ALA A 174 -15.73 6.22 16.11
C ALA A 174 -15.23 5.92 17.54
N GLU A 175 -15.33 4.66 18.01
CA GLU A 175 -14.91 4.29 19.35
C GLU A 175 -13.40 4.48 19.55
N ARG A 176 -13.07 4.92 20.77
CA ARG A 176 -11.70 5.13 21.21
C ARG A 176 -11.46 4.33 22.49
N SER A 177 -10.33 3.65 22.56
CA SER A 177 -9.96 2.87 23.73
C SER A 177 -9.82 3.78 24.96
N ALA A 178 -10.62 3.49 26.00
CA ALA A 178 -10.67 4.27 27.24
C ALA A 178 -9.50 3.97 28.20
N LEU A 179 -8.77 2.86 28.00
CA LEU A 179 -7.77 2.36 28.95
C LEU A 179 -6.36 2.45 28.38
N ALA A 180 -5.44 3.00 29.18
CA ALA A 180 -4.03 2.67 29.06
C ALA A 180 -3.88 1.17 29.42
N GLU A 181 -3.61 0.32 28.45
CA GLU A 181 -3.35 -1.10 28.68
C GLU A 181 -2.26 -1.26 29.78
N LYS A 182 -2.59 -1.95 30.87
CA LYS A 182 -1.71 -2.09 32.05
C LYS A 182 -0.37 -2.80 31.76
N HIS A 183 -0.25 -3.48 30.61
CA HIS A 183 0.84 -4.43 30.35
C HIS A 183 1.71 -4.13 29.11
N SER A 184 1.47 -3.05 28.36
CA SER A 184 2.29 -2.69 27.18
C SER A 184 3.15 -1.44 27.47
N ILE A 185 4.45 -1.54 27.15
CA ILE A 185 5.43 -0.45 27.29
C ILE A 185 4.95 0.73 26.43
N GLY A 186 4.54 1.83 27.07
CA GLY A 186 3.95 3.00 26.41
C GLY A 186 2.45 3.17 26.70
N ARG A 187 2.15 3.73 27.88
CA ARG A 187 0.80 4.07 28.36
C ARG A 187 0.13 5.13 27.47
N ALA A 188 -0.47 4.74 26.35
CA ALA A 188 -1.29 5.67 25.58
C ALA A 188 -2.73 5.16 25.47
N GLY A 189 -3.64 5.84 26.17
CA GLY A 189 -5.09 5.70 26.02
C GLY A 189 -5.60 6.59 24.88
N GLY A 190 -6.90 6.54 24.60
CA GLY A 190 -7.52 7.38 23.56
C GLY A 190 -7.21 6.96 22.13
N ARG A 191 -6.68 5.77 21.90
CA ARG A 191 -6.40 5.23 20.55
C ARG A 191 -7.72 4.89 19.84
N GLY A 192 -7.91 5.38 18.63
CA GLY A 192 -9.00 4.95 17.74
C GLY A 192 -8.62 3.73 16.91
N LEU A 193 -9.55 3.23 16.10
CA LEU A 193 -9.31 2.08 15.22
C LEU A 193 -8.15 2.31 14.23
N VAL A 194 -7.97 3.54 13.74
CA VAL A 194 -6.86 3.88 12.83
C VAL A 194 -5.50 3.75 13.52
N HIS A 195 -5.37 4.16 14.79
CA HIS A 195 -4.15 3.94 15.58
C HIS A 195 -3.87 2.45 15.78
N LEU A 196 -4.91 1.67 16.09
CA LEU A 196 -4.77 0.24 16.35
C LEU A 196 -4.38 -0.53 15.08
N ALA A 197 -4.98 -0.18 13.94
CA ALA A 197 -4.60 -0.71 12.64
C ALA A 197 -3.12 -0.48 12.33
N ALA A 198 -2.52 0.60 12.83
CA ALA A 198 -1.11 0.90 12.64
C ALA A 198 -0.17 0.07 13.54
N ARG A 199 -0.64 -0.51 14.65
CA ARG A 199 0.19 -1.31 15.58
C ARG A 199 0.28 -2.79 15.20
N HIS A 200 -0.82 -3.37 14.74
CA HIS A 200 -0.90 -4.81 14.49
C HIS A 200 -0.39 -5.13 13.11
N LEU A 201 0.76 -5.80 13.00
CA LEU A 201 1.52 -6.11 11.77
C LEU A 201 0.68 -6.10 10.48
N PRO A 202 0.45 -4.92 9.86
CA PRO A 202 -0.42 -4.82 8.68
C PRO A 202 0.25 -5.42 7.45
N CYS A 203 1.51 -5.81 7.56
CA CYS A 203 2.23 -6.54 6.53
C CYS A 203 1.64 -7.93 6.23
N LEU A 204 0.74 -8.45 7.09
CA LEU A 204 0.03 -9.70 6.81
C LEU A 204 -1.15 -9.52 5.84
N PHE A 205 -1.88 -8.41 5.92
CA PHE A 205 -3.06 -8.16 5.08
C PHE A 205 -2.72 -7.40 3.81
N SER A 206 -3.30 -7.78 2.67
CA SER A 206 -3.11 -7.13 1.38
C SER A 206 -3.32 -5.61 1.43
N GLN A 207 -2.65 -4.86 0.55
CA GLN A 207 -2.89 -3.41 0.50
C GLN A 207 -4.35 -3.09 0.23
N SER A 208 -4.96 -3.79 -0.74
CA SER A 208 -6.37 -3.59 -1.10
C SER A 208 -7.30 -3.74 0.10
N PHE A 209 -7.05 -4.73 0.97
CA PHE A 209 -7.84 -4.89 2.18
C PHE A 209 -7.60 -3.76 3.17
N ILE A 210 -6.36 -3.37 3.43
CA ILE A 210 -6.05 -2.25 4.34
C ILE A 210 -6.68 -0.95 3.84
N ASP A 211 -6.59 -0.66 2.54
CA ASP A 211 -7.22 0.51 1.93
C ASP A 211 -8.74 0.47 2.08
N ALA A 212 -9.36 -0.69 1.80
CA ALA A 212 -10.80 -0.87 1.97
C ALA A 212 -11.24 -0.73 3.43
N TYR A 213 -10.49 -1.31 4.38
CA TYR A 213 -10.81 -1.28 5.81
C TYR A 213 -10.70 0.13 6.36
N LEU A 214 -9.59 0.83 6.08
CA LEU A 214 -9.37 2.21 6.54
C LEU A 214 -10.39 3.17 5.93
N THR A 215 -10.69 3.05 4.64
CA THR A 215 -11.77 3.83 3.98
C THR A 215 -13.13 3.53 4.60
N PHE A 216 -13.40 2.26 4.92
CA PHE A 216 -14.65 1.86 5.54
C PHE A 216 -14.82 2.44 6.94
N ILE A 217 -13.85 2.31 7.85
CA ILE A 217 -13.99 2.85 9.21
C ILE A 217 -14.02 4.39 9.23
N THR A 218 -13.27 5.05 8.33
CA THR A 218 -13.21 6.52 8.30
C THR A 218 -14.46 7.14 7.69
N SER A 219 -15.09 6.49 6.70
CA SER A 219 -16.42 6.89 6.22
C SER A 219 -17.53 6.75 7.27
N HIS A 220 -17.29 6.00 8.35
CA HIS A 220 -18.21 5.83 9.48
C HIS A 220 -17.76 6.55 10.76
N GLY A 221 -16.88 7.55 10.65
CA GLY A 221 -16.56 8.45 11.76
C GLY A 221 -15.28 8.14 12.53
N ALA A 222 -14.48 7.15 12.10
CA ALA A 222 -13.12 7.02 12.63
C ALA A 222 -12.26 8.23 12.20
N ASP A 223 -11.71 8.96 13.15
CA ASP A 223 -10.84 10.10 12.87
C ASP A 223 -9.40 9.64 12.59
N MET A 224 -8.95 9.81 11.35
CA MET A 224 -7.58 9.49 10.91
C MET A 224 -6.52 10.50 11.37
N LYS A 225 -6.93 11.66 11.91
CA LYS A 225 -6.05 12.74 12.40
C LYS A 225 -6.00 12.81 13.93
N ALA A 226 -6.84 12.04 14.62
CA ALA A 226 -6.94 12.04 16.07
C ALA A 226 -5.58 11.78 16.74
N THR A 227 -5.30 12.49 17.84
CA THR A 227 -4.13 12.20 18.67
C THR A 227 -4.53 11.34 19.86
N ASP A 228 -3.70 10.36 20.20
CA ASP A 228 -3.83 9.62 21.46
C ASP A 228 -3.39 10.50 22.66
N THR A 229 -3.40 9.94 23.88
CA THR A 229 -3.01 10.68 25.09
C THR A 229 -1.54 11.11 25.12
N MET A 230 -0.70 10.56 24.23
CA MET A 230 0.71 10.95 24.06
C MET A 230 0.89 11.96 22.93
N GLY A 231 -0.20 12.43 22.31
CA GLY A 231 -0.14 13.31 21.16
C GLY A 231 0.23 12.61 19.85
N CYS A 232 0.26 11.26 19.81
CA CYS A 232 0.60 10.51 18.62
C CYS A 232 -0.62 10.42 17.68
N THR A 233 -0.44 10.84 16.44
CA THR A 233 -1.40 10.57 15.35
C THR A 233 -1.27 9.10 14.89
N PRO A 234 -2.24 8.55 14.14
CA PRO A 234 -2.09 7.21 13.57
C PRO A 234 -0.84 7.06 12.69
N LEU A 235 -0.39 8.15 12.05
CA LEU A 235 0.84 8.15 11.26
C LEU A 235 2.09 7.97 12.13
N HIS A 236 2.10 8.49 13.37
CA HIS A 236 3.18 8.22 14.33
C HIS A 236 3.24 6.74 14.74
N GLU A 237 2.08 6.11 14.97
CA GLU A 237 2.02 4.67 15.26
C GLU A 237 2.50 3.86 14.05
N ALA A 238 2.10 4.25 12.84
CA ALA A 238 2.50 3.55 11.62
C ALA A 238 4.00 3.65 11.38
N ALA A 239 4.57 4.83 11.60
CA ALA A 239 6.01 5.08 11.59
C ALA A 239 6.76 4.24 12.63
N ARG A 240 6.23 4.16 13.86
CA ARG A 240 6.87 3.42 14.96
C ARG A 240 6.95 1.91 14.70
N HIS A 241 5.89 1.35 14.13
CA HIS A 241 5.76 -0.10 13.95
C HIS A 241 6.12 -0.59 12.53
N GLY A 242 6.63 0.29 11.66
CA GLY A 242 6.99 -0.07 10.29
C GLY A 242 5.78 -0.48 9.42
N SER A 243 4.61 0.09 9.72
CA SER A 243 3.33 -0.24 9.08
C SER A 243 3.13 0.51 7.76
N TYR A 244 4.01 0.25 6.80
CA TYR A 244 4.08 0.97 5.52
C TYR A 244 2.75 0.96 4.73
N ARG A 245 1.92 -0.09 4.85
CA ARG A 245 0.61 -0.16 4.16
C ARG A 245 -0.38 0.87 4.69
N VAL A 246 -0.44 1.03 6.02
CA VAL A 246 -1.28 2.03 6.70
C VAL A 246 -0.71 3.43 6.47
N ALA A 247 0.61 3.60 6.57
CA ALA A 247 1.28 4.86 6.27
C ALA A 247 1.00 5.31 4.82
N ARG A 248 1.02 4.39 3.85
CA ARG A 248 0.72 4.69 2.44
C ARG A 248 -0.69 5.21 2.26
N TRP A 249 -1.68 4.57 2.88
CA TRP A 249 -3.06 5.03 2.81
C TRP A 249 -3.21 6.41 3.46
N LEU A 250 -2.64 6.60 4.66
CA LEU A 250 -2.67 7.88 5.37
C LEU A 250 -2.04 9.02 4.55
N CYS A 251 -0.85 8.82 3.97
CA CYS A 251 -0.19 9.84 3.14
C CYS A 251 -1.01 10.27 1.91
N ARG A 252 -1.91 9.42 1.40
CA ARG A 252 -2.81 9.76 0.29
C ARG A 252 -4.02 10.59 0.74
N GLN A 253 -4.42 10.47 2.00
CA GLN A 253 -5.62 11.14 2.56
C GLN A 253 -5.29 12.39 3.36
N LEU A 254 -4.06 12.49 3.87
CA LEU A 254 -3.60 13.57 4.73
C LEU A 254 -3.01 14.73 3.94
N THR A 255 -3.12 15.94 4.49
CA THR A 255 -2.44 17.13 3.97
C THR A 255 -0.95 17.11 4.30
N ALA A 256 -0.15 17.95 3.63
CA ALA A 256 1.28 18.08 3.93
C ALA A 256 1.54 18.46 5.41
N ASP A 257 0.69 19.30 6.00
CA ASP A 257 0.79 19.70 7.41
C ASP A 257 0.51 18.54 8.37
N ASP A 258 -0.49 17.72 8.05
CA ASP A 258 -0.83 16.53 8.84
C ASP A 258 0.30 15.49 8.82
N VAL A 259 0.93 15.27 7.66
CA VAL A 259 2.07 14.33 7.49
C VAL A 259 3.29 14.81 8.28
N ASN A 260 3.52 16.12 8.33
CA ASN A 260 4.66 16.75 9.01
C ASN A 260 4.35 17.21 10.45
N ARG A 261 3.19 16.82 11.00
CA ARG A 261 2.76 17.22 12.34
C ARG A 261 3.66 16.57 13.41
N GLY A 262 4.24 17.38 14.30
CA GLY A 262 4.99 16.87 15.46
C GLY A 262 4.09 16.58 16.66
N LYS A 263 4.59 15.82 17.65
CA LYS A 263 3.88 15.66 18.94
C LYS A 263 3.98 16.96 19.78
N PRO A 264 3.04 17.21 20.72
CA PRO A 264 3.02 18.44 21.52
C PRO A 264 4.25 18.65 22.41
N ASN A 265 4.76 17.60 23.07
CA ASN A 265 5.83 17.69 24.07
C ASN A 265 7.21 17.31 23.53
N GLN A 266 7.24 16.70 22.35
CA GLN A 266 8.45 16.31 21.62
C GLN A 266 8.10 16.52 20.15
N PRO A 267 8.66 17.52 19.46
CA PRO A 267 8.29 17.85 18.09
C PRO A 267 8.76 16.80 17.07
N ASP A 268 8.97 15.55 17.48
CA ASP A 268 9.22 14.43 16.59
C ASP A 268 8.01 14.28 15.68
N THR A 269 8.26 14.37 14.39
CA THR A 269 7.28 14.06 13.35
C THR A 269 7.23 12.54 13.15
N PRO A 270 6.23 12.01 12.42
CA PRO A 270 6.18 10.60 12.07
C PRO A 270 7.49 10.11 11.41
N LEU A 271 8.10 10.92 10.54
CA LEU A 271 9.37 10.59 9.92
C LEU A 271 10.50 10.45 10.95
N ALA A 272 10.58 11.37 11.92
CA ALA A 272 11.57 11.30 13.00
C ALA A 272 11.37 10.06 13.89
N VAL A 273 10.11 9.68 14.17
CA VAL A 273 9.80 8.44 14.91
C VAL A 273 10.29 7.20 14.14
N ALA A 274 10.00 7.10 12.84
CA ALA A 274 10.46 5.98 12.02
C ALA A 274 12.00 5.92 11.94
N ALA A 275 12.66 7.08 11.82
CA ALA A 275 14.11 7.18 11.81
C ALA A 275 14.74 6.66 13.10
N ASN A 276 14.22 7.10 14.26
CA ASN A 276 14.72 6.69 15.56
C ASN A 276 14.53 5.19 15.80
N GLN A 277 13.38 4.62 15.40
CA GLN A 277 13.14 3.17 15.50
C GLN A 277 14.05 2.37 14.57
N CYS A 278 14.28 2.86 13.35
CA CYS A 278 15.17 2.20 12.41
C CYS A 278 16.61 2.22 12.89
N ASP A 279 17.04 3.35 13.44
CA ASP A 279 18.36 3.54 14.03
C ASP A 279 18.59 2.60 15.23
N ASP A 280 17.60 2.50 16.12
CA ASP A 280 17.63 1.58 17.26
C ASP A 280 17.69 0.13 16.78
N ALA A 281 16.88 -0.26 15.80
CA ALA A 281 16.90 -1.61 15.25
C ALA A 281 18.25 -1.97 14.58
N ILE A 282 18.89 -1.00 13.92
CA ILE A 282 20.24 -1.17 13.35
C ILE A 282 21.28 -1.33 14.46
N GLU A 283 21.25 -0.50 15.51
CA GLU A 283 22.14 -0.66 16.67
C GLU A 283 21.95 -2.02 17.34
N GLN A 284 20.70 -2.46 17.53
CA GLN A 284 20.39 -3.78 18.09
C GLN A 284 20.90 -4.92 17.22
N GLN A 285 20.93 -4.74 15.89
CA GLN A 285 21.53 -5.70 14.97
C GLN A 285 23.06 -5.74 15.12
N GLU A 286 23.72 -4.59 15.30
CA GLU A 286 25.18 -4.47 15.42
C GLU A 286 25.71 -4.94 16.78
N LEU A 287 24.97 -4.70 17.87
CA LEU A 287 25.35 -5.04 19.24
C LEU A 287 25.17 -6.52 19.60
N GLN A 288 24.51 -7.33 18.76
CA GLN A 288 24.31 -8.76 19.04
C GLN A 288 25.64 -9.53 19.07
N PRO A 289 26.08 -10.10 20.21
CA PRO A 289 27.32 -10.86 20.30
C PRO A 289 27.25 -12.12 19.42
N ARG A 290 28.36 -12.46 18.75
CA ARG A 290 28.55 -13.74 18.03
C ARG A 290 28.28 -15.00 18.88
N HIS A 291 28.10 -14.86 20.20
CA HIS A 291 27.89 -15.95 21.17
C HIS A 291 26.43 -16.43 21.34
N TYR A 292 25.42 -15.71 20.85
CA TYR A 292 24.02 -16.19 20.78
C TYR A 292 23.66 -16.71 19.38
N ALA A 293 24.58 -17.47 18.76
CA ALA A 293 24.38 -18.15 17.49
C ALA A 293 23.24 -19.21 17.49
N GLY A 294 22.53 -19.38 18.61
CA GLY A 294 21.46 -20.37 18.78
C GLY A 294 20.03 -19.90 18.45
N SER A 295 19.79 -18.61 18.17
CA SER A 295 18.45 -18.15 17.74
C SER A 295 18.51 -17.34 16.45
N GLY A 296 18.60 -18.03 15.30
CA GLY A 296 18.44 -17.40 13.98
C GLY A 296 17.09 -16.68 13.79
N LEU A 297 16.10 -16.98 14.64
CA LEU A 297 14.79 -16.34 14.65
C LEU A 297 14.84 -14.87 15.10
N TYR A 298 15.61 -14.51 16.13
CA TYR A 298 15.70 -13.10 16.58
C TYR A 298 16.44 -12.21 15.57
N ALA A 299 17.54 -12.70 15.00
CA ALA A 299 18.30 -11.96 14.00
C ALA A 299 17.52 -11.77 12.68
N SER A 300 16.74 -12.77 12.26
CA SER A 300 15.88 -12.65 11.07
C SER A 300 14.72 -11.68 11.30
N GLU A 301 14.13 -11.66 12.49
CA GLU A 301 13.04 -10.72 12.81
C GLU A 301 13.54 -9.27 12.84
N THR A 302 14.70 -9.02 13.45
CA THR A 302 15.33 -7.68 13.49
C THR A 302 15.60 -7.18 12.06
N ARG A 303 16.14 -8.03 11.17
CA ARG A 303 16.33 -7.66 9.75
C ARG A 303 15.01 -7.37 9.04
N ARG A 304 13.96 -8.14 9.33
CA ARG A 304 12.61 -7.94 8.76
C ARG A 304 11.99 -6.63 9.26
N GLU A 305 12.23 -6.26 10.51
CA GLU A 305 11.83 -4.99 11.10
C GLU A 305 12.55 -3.81 10.45
N ILE A 306 13.88 -3.84 10.32
CA ILE A 306 14.66 -2.79 9.64
C ILE A 306 14.14 -2.56 8.21
N ARG A 307 13.89 -3.64 7.46
CA ARG A 307 13.31 -3.53 6.11
C ARG A 307 11.94 -2.85 6.14
N ARG A 308 11.06 -3.22 7.07
CA ARG A 308 9.72 -2.61 7.22
C ARG A 308 9.82 -1.13 7.57
N LEU A 309 10.73 -0.75 8.45
CA LEU A 309 10.97 0.64 8.84
C LEU A 309 11.52 1.46 7.67
N LYS A 310 12.51 0.95 6.92
CA LYS A 310 13.01 1.60 5.68
C LYS A 310 11.92 1.78 4.63
N THR A 311 11.09 0.76 4.39
CA THR A 311 9.94 0.90 3.49
C THR A 311 8.97 1.98 3.97
N THR A 312 8.72 2.04 5.28
CA THR A 312 7.84 3.06 5.87
C THR A 312 8.42 4.46 5.74
N ILE A 313 9.74 4.63 5.96
CA ILE A 313 10.47 5.88 5.72
C ILE A 313 10.30 6.32 4.26
N GLY A 314 10.53 5.42 3.30
CA GLY A 314 10.34 5.72 1.88
C GLY A 314 8.90 6.12 1.54
N VAL A 315 7.90 5.48 2.17
CA VAL A 315 6.48 5.86 2.01
C VAL A 315 6.19 7.24 2.57
N LEU A 316 6.76 7.60 3.73
CA LEU A 316 6.59 8.93 4.32
C LEU A 316 7.25 10.01 3.46
N LEU A 317 8.46 9.75 2.94
CA LEU A 317 9.18 10.68 2.06
C LEU A 317 8.42 10.93 0.75
N ARG A 318 7.91 9.86 0.11
CA ARG A 318 7.00 9.95 -1.05
C ARG A 318 5.68 10.65 -0.72
N GLY A 319 5.26 10.56 0.55
CA GLY A 319 4.11 11.27 1.12
C GLY A 319 4.35 12.75 1.46
N GLY A 320 5.51 13.32 1.13
CA GLY A 320 5.80 14.74 1.39
C GLY A 320 6.36 15.03 2.80
N ALA A 321 6.92 14.02 3.49
CA ALA A 321 7.54 14.22 4.80
C ALA A 321 8.96 14.83 4.76
N ALA A 322 9.52 15.12 3.58
CA ALA A 322 10.88 15.66 3.43
C ALA A 322 11.16 16.94 4.26
N PRO A 323 10.23 17.91 4.41
CA PRO A 323 10.44 19.08 5.27
C PRO A 323 10.72 18.73 6.74
N SER A 324 10.25 17.57 7.21
CA SER A 324 10.54 17.08 8.56
C SER A 324 12.02 16.82 8.81
N ILE A 325 12.80 16.50 7.78
CA ILE A 325 14.25 16.20 7.92
C ILE A 325 14.97 17.43 8.49
N ALA A 326 14.61 18.62 8.03
CA ALA A 326 15.21 19.87 8.51
C ALA A 326 14.96 20.09 10.02
N ARG A 327 13.79 19.67 10.51
CA ARG A 327 13.33 19.80 11.90
C ARG A 327 13.88 18.74 12.85
N MET A 328 14.55 17.70 12.33
CA MET A 328 15.15 16.68 13.18
C MET A 328 16.29 17.29 14.03
N PRO A 329 16.33 17.01 15.34
CA PRO A 329 17.38 17.50 16.22
C PRO A 329 18.76 16.94 15.82
N THR A 330 19.84 17.61 16.21
CA THR A 330 21.23 17.24 15.90
C THR A 330 22.18 17.37 17.09
N ALA A 331 21.61 17.45 18.31
CA ALA A 331 22.35 17.69 19.53
C ALA A 331 23.17 16.46 19.96
N THR A 332 22.62 15.26 19.82
CA THR A 332 23.30 14.00 20.17
C THR A 332 23.83 13.26 18.94
N GLU A 333 24.80 12.37 19.12
CA GLU A 333 25.33 11.58 18.00
C GLU A 333 24.28 10.64 17.39
N ARG A 334 23.43 10.04 18.24
CA ARG A 334 22.26 9.28 17.81
C ARG A 334 21.37 10.10 16.88
N GLN A 335 21.03 11.33 17.26
CA GLN A 335 20.23 12.23 16.44
C GLN A 335 20.89 12.57 15.09
N ARG A 336 22.21 12.80 15.07
CA ARG A 336 22.96 13.01 13.82
C ARG A 336 22.94 11.77 12.93
N ARG A 337 23.09 10.58 13.51
CA ARG A 337 23.03 9.30 12.77
C ARG A 337 21.64 9.07 12.16
N SER A 338 20.56 9.26 12.92
CA SER A 338 19.18 9.15 12.41
C SER A 338 18.91 10.15 11.28
N ARG A 339 19.42 11.39 11.38
CA ARG A 339 19.30 12.39 10.30
C ARG A 339 20.09 12.00 9.05
N ARG A 340 21.32 11.47 9.20
CA ARG A 340 22.12 10.95 8.07
C ARG A 340 21.41 9.79 7.37
N LEU A 341 20.81 8.87 8.14
CA LEU A 341 19.98 7.79 7.60
C LEU A 341 18.82 8.35 6.76
N MET A 342 18.11 9.37 7.25
CA MET A 342 17.01 9.99 6.49
C MET A 342 17.47 10.64 5.19
N LEU A 343 18.57 11.37 5.22
CA LEU A 343 19.14 11.98 4.00
C LEU A 343 19.52 10.90 2.98
N PHE A 344 20.13 9.80 3.43
CA PHE A 344 20.46 8.66 2.58
C PHE A 344 19.21 8.01 1.96
N GLU A 345 18.22 7.64 2.78
CA GLU A 345 16.97 7.04 2.26
C GLU A 345 16.24 8.02 1.33
N TYR A 346 16.33 9.32 1.57
CA TYR A 346 15.73 10.32 0.69
C TYR A 346 16.45 10.44 -0.65
N THR A 347 17.78 10.38 -0.68
CA THR A 347 18.51 10.30 -1.96
C THR A 347 18.10 9.08 -2.79
N THR A 348 17.84 7.93 -2.14
CA THR A 348 17.36 6.71 -2.81
C THR A 348 15.97 6.93 -3.43
N VAL A 349 15.04 7.52 -2.68
CA VAL A 349 13.69 7.88 -3.21
C VAL A 349 13.81 8.83 -4.40
N LEU A 350 14.67 9.84 -4.35
CA LEU A 350 14.85 10.73 -5.49
C LEU A 350 15.53 10.07 -6.69
N ALA A 351 16.42 9.09 -6.47
CA ALA A 351 17.02 8.32 -7.56
C ALA A 351 15.97 7.45 -8.28
N GLU A 352 15.16 6.72 -7.52
CA GLU A 352 14.04 5.92 -8.04
C GLU A 352 12.98 6.78 -8.75
N LEU A 353 12.74 8.01 -8.30
CA LEU A 353 11.81 8.95 -8.96
C LEU A 353 12.21 9.20 -10.43
N SER A 354 13.51 9.29 -10.72
CA SER A 354 14.00 9.47 -12.10
C SER A 354 13.58 8.32 -13.00
N GLU A 355 13.72 7.08 -12.52
CA GLU A 355 13.32 5.88 -13.24
C GLU A 355 11.79 5.78 -13.37
N ALA A 356 11.06 6.07 -12.30
CA ALA A 356 9.61 6.09 -12.29
C ALA A 356 9.05 7.09 -13.32
N VAL A 357 9.64 8.28 -13.44
CA VAL A 357 9.26 9.28 -14.43
C VAL A 357 9.47 8.78 -15.85
N MET A 358 10.62 8.18 -16.15
CA MET A 358 10.89 7.67 -17.50
C MET A 358 9.96 6.50 -17.85
N SER A 359 9.67 5.63 -16.89
CA SER A 359 8.69 4.55 -17.04
C SER A 359 7.30 5.11 -17.34
N ALA A 360 6.84 6.12 -16.57
CA ALA A 360 5.54 6.77 -16.75
C ALA A 360 5.39 7.41 -18.14
N ILE A 361 6.43 8.11 -18.62
CA ILE A 361 6.46 8.71 -19.96
C ILE A 361 6.37 7.62 -21.03
N ASN A 362 7.13 6.54 -20.87
CA ASN A 362 7.14 5.45 -21.85
C ASN A 362 5.81 4.72 -21.91
N ALA A 363 5.16 4.48 -20.77
CA ALA A 363 3.83 3.90 -20.69
C ALA A 363 2.79 4.79 -21.40
N ALA A 364 2.80 6.10 -21.12
CA ALA A 364 1.86 7.04 -21.71
C ALA A 364 1.98 7.19 -23.24
N LEU A 365 3.19 6.99 -23.79
CA LEU A 365 3.46 7.07 -25.23
C LEU A 365 3.43 5.70 -25.94
N ALA A 366 3.35 4.58 -25.20
CA ALA A 366 3.39 3.24 -25.78
C ALA A 366 2.26 3.00 -26.79
N PRO A 367 0.98 3.33 -26.50
CA PRO A 367 -0.10 3.10 -27.46
C PRO A 367 0.13 3.88 -28.77
N GLN A 368 0.57 5.15 -28.68
CA GLN A 368 0.91 5.93 -29.88
C GLN A 368 2.04 5.26 -30.68
N ARG A 369 3.13 4.84 -30.01
CA ARG A 369 4.30 4.23 -30.67
C ARG A 369 3.92 2.95 -31.41
N ASP A 370 3.17 2.07 -30.74
CA ASP A 370 2.79 0.77 -31.29
C ASP A 370 1.87 0.91 -32.50
N HIS A 371 0.85 1.77 -32.40
CA HIS A 371 -0.08 2.02 -33.49
C HIS A 371 0.58 2.78 -34.65
N SER A 372 1.46 3.75 -34.36
CA SER A 372 2.20 4.46 -35.41
C SER A 372 3.10 3.50 -36.18
N MET A 373 3.77 2.57 -35.50
CA MET A 373 4.61 1.56 -36.14
C MET A 373 3.79 0.64 -37.07
N LEU A 374 2.60 0.23 -36.62
CA LEU A 374 1.70 -0.59 -37.43
C LEU A 374 1.15 0.19 -38.64
N LEU A 375 0.65 1.41 -38.43
CA LEU A 375 0.13 2.26 -39.50
C LEU A 375 1.19 2.61 -40.54
N THR A 376 2.44 2.86 -40.14
CA THR A 376 3.55 3.10 -41.07
C THR A 376 3.72 1.97 -42.08
N ARG A 377 3.43 0.72 -41.68
CA ARG A 377 3.52 -0.46 -42.55
C ARG A 377 2.26 -0.69 -43.39
N LEU A 378 1.09 -0.30 -42.87
CA LEU A 378 -0.20 -0.54 -43.52
C LEU A 378 -0.59 0.56 -44.51
N LEU A 379 -0.22 1.82 -44.25
CA LEU A 379 -0.58 2.95 -45.12
C LEU A 379 -0.16 2.73 -46.59
N PRO A 380 1.07 2.27 -46.90
CA PRO A 380 1.46 2.00 -48.29
C PRO A 380 0.71 0.84 -48.96
N LEU A 381 0.01 0.01 -48.17
CA LEU A 381 -0.79 -1.11 -48.66
C LEU A 381 -2.27 -0.73 -48.84
N ALA A 382 -2.67 0.47 -48.42
CA ALA A 382 -4.04 0.92 -48.54
C ALA A 382 -4.37 1.16 -50.04
N PRO A 383 -5.43 0.53 -50.57
CA PRO A 383 -5.87 0.79 -51.93
C PRO A 383 -6.39 2.23 -52.01
N HIS A 384 -5.92 2.96 -53.03
CA HIS A 384 -6.50 4.24 -53.45
C HIS A 384 -7.03 4.11 -54.87
N HIS A 385 -8.14 4.82 -55.13
CA HIS A 385 -8.81 4.79 -56.42
C HIS A 385 -8.55 6.11 -57.15
N ASP A 386 -7.52 6.13 -57.98
CA ASP A 386 -7.10 7.33 -58.73
C ASP A 386 -7.81 7.46 -60.08
N GLY A 387 -8.64 6.49 -60.45
CA GLY A 387 -9.38 6.50 -61.70
C GLY A 387 -10.61 7.41 -61.66
N ALA A 388 -10.85 8.17 -62.73
CA ALA A 388 -12.08 8.94 -62.89
C ALA A 388 -13.30 8.00 -62.95
N HIS A 389 -14.40 8.39 -62.29
CA HIS A 389 -15.67 7.67 -62.42
C HIS A 389 -16.04 7.52 -63.92
N PRO A 390 -16.48 6.33 -64.38
CA PRO A 390 -16.89 5.15 -63.61
C PRO A 390 -15.80 4.06 -63.47
N HIS A 391 -14.54 4.32 -63.83
CA HIS A 391 -13.47 3.30 -63.89
C HIS A 391 -12.38 3.56 -62.84
N PRO A 392 -12.58 3.19 -61.58
CA PRO A 392 -11.53 3.30 -60.57
C PRO A 392 -10.39 2.32 -60.86
N SER A 393 -9.17 2.81 -61.03
CA SER A 393 -7.94 2.00 -61.09
C SER A 393 -7.37 1.90 -59.67
N PRO A 394 -7.40 0.73 -59.00
CA PRO A 394 -6.79 0.58 -57.69
C PRO A 394 -5.27 0.60 -57.81
N SER A 395 -4.64 1.57 -57.17
CA SER A 395 -3.19 1.69 -56.99
C SER A 395 -2.88 1.63 -55.48
N ASN A 396 -1.61 1.46 -55.11
CA ASN A 396 -1.16 1.58 -53.71
C ASN A 396 -0.71 3.00 -53.43
N MET A 397 -1.13 3.60 -52.31
CA MET A 397 -0.75 4.99 -51.98
C MET A 397 0.79 5.14 -52.01
N ALA A 398 1.28 6.07 -52.84
CA ALA A 398 2.70 6.39 -52.90
C ALA A 398 3.02 7.47 -51.85
N PHE A 399 3.99 7.18 -51.00
CA PHE A 399 4.48 8.10 -49.97
C PHE A 399 5.95 8.44 -50.22
N GLY A 400 6.33 9.68 -49.95
CA GLY A 400 7.73 10.09 -49.91
C GLY A 400 8.50 9.43 -48.75
N PRO A 401 9.83 9.56 -48.72
CA PRO A 401 10.64 9.06 -47.62
C PRO A 401 10.13 9.59 -46.27
N HIS A 402 9.81 8.69 -45.34
CA HIS A 402 9.27 8.99 -44.00
C HIS A 402 7.87 9.64 -43.94
N GLU A 403 7.18 9.85 -45.07
CA GLU A 403 5.87 10.50 -45.08
C GLU A 403 4.80 9.61 -44.43
N ALA A 404 4.78 8.31 -44.77
CA ALA A 404 3.90 7.34 -44.12
C ALA A 404 4.14 7.26 -42.60
N GLU A 405 5.41 7.36 -42.16
CA GLU A 405 5.78 7.38 -40.74
C GLU A 405 5.26 8.64 -40.04
N ALA A 406 5.38 9.81 -40.69
CA ALA A 406 4.89 11.08 -40.16
C ALA A 406 3.37 11.11 -40.04
N ILE A 407 2.64 10.64 -41.07
CA ILE A 407 1.18 10.55 -41.05
C ILE A 407 0.74 9.57 -39.96
N ALA A 408 1.34 8.38 -39.91
CA ALA A 408 1.06 7.38 -38.89
C ALA A 408 1.28 7.93 -37.47
N TRP A 409 2.35 8.70 -37.26
CA TRP A 409 2.65 9.34 -35.97
C TRP A 409 1.60 10.37 -35.55
N LYS A 410 1.11 11.18 -36.51
CA LYS A 410 0.03 12.15 -36.26
C LYS A 410 -1.30 11.46 -35.97
N ILE A 411 -1.61 10.36 -36.64
CA ILE A 411 -2.80 9.55 -36.34
C ILE A 411 -2.66 8.90 -34.95
N GLY A 412 -1.50 8.32 -34.65
CA GLY A 412 -1.22 7.70 -33.36
C GLY A 412 -1.28 8.68 -32.19
N ALA A 413 -1.12 9.99 -32.42
CA ALA A 413 -1.24 11.01 -31.39
C ALA A 413 -2.64 11.06 -30.74
N PHE A 414 -3.69 10.50 -31.35
CA PHE A 414 -4.99 10.36 -30.69
C PHE A 414 -5.03 9.25 -29.63
N LEU A 415 -4.04 8.37 -29.61
CA LEU A 415 -4.00 7.18 -28.77
C LEU A 415 -3.06 7.31 -27.56
N HIS A 416 -2.26 8.36 -27.47
CA HIS A 416 -1.43 8.59 -26.27
C HIS A 416 -2.31 8.76 -25.01
N GLU A 417 -1.78 8.34 -23.86
CA GLU A 417 -2.51 8.34 -22.60
C GLU A 417 -1.89 9.30 -21.56
N PRO A 418 -2.10 10.63 -21.67
CA PRO A 418 -1.65 11.59 -20.68
C PRO A 418 -2.05 11.27 -19.22
N PRO A 419 -3.29 10.79 -18.96
CA PRO A 419 -3.69 10.44 -17.59
C PRO A 419 -2.87 9.30 -16.99
N ALA A 420 -2.38 8.36 -17.80
CA ALA A 420 -1.56 7.25 -17.32
C ALA A 420 -0.21 7.73 -16.76
N ALA A 421 0.41 8.72 -17.42
CA ALA A 421 1.64 9.34 -16.94
C ALA A 421 1.41 10.04 -15.60
N ALA A 422 0.34 10.83 -15.49
CA ALA A 422 -0.01 11.52 -14.25
C ALA A 422 -0.32 10.54 -13.11
N ALA A 423 -1.10 9.49 -13.37
CA ALA A 423 -1.45 8.46 -12.40
C ALA A 423 -0.21 7.71 -11.89
N ALA A 424 0.76 7.40 -12.74
CA ALA A 424 2.01 6.76 -12.33
C ALA A 424 2.87 7.66 -11.43
N ILE A 425 2.93 8.97 -11.71
CA ILE A 425 3.61 9.93 -10.83
C ILE A 425 2.88 10.07 -9.50
N ASP A 426 1.55 10.13 -9.52
CA ASP A 426 0.71 10.22 -8.32
C ASP A 426 0.78 8.93 -7.47
N GLU A 427 0.98 7.78 -8.10
CA GLU A 427 1.22 6.52 -7.40
C GLU A 427 2.57 6.52 -6.67
N TYR A 428 3.60 7.10 -7.29
CA TYR A 428 4.94 7.22 -6.71
C TYR A 428 5.00 8.31 -5.65
N LEU A 429 4.62 9.56 -5.97
CA LEU A 429 4.57 10.70 -5.06
C LEU A 429 3.15 10.84 -4.49
N THR A 430 2.88 10.10 -3.42
CA THR A 430 1.52 9.94 -2.88
C THR A 430 0.96 11.18 -2.18
N GLY A 431 1.82 12.02 -1.61
CA GLY A 431 1.42 13.21 -0.86
C GLY A 431 1.50 14.49 -1.68
N GLU A 432 0.86 15.55 -1.19
CA GLU A 432 1.03 16.88 -1.78
C GLU A 432 2.43 17.43 -1.47
N SER A 433 3.16 17.82 -2.52
CA SER A 433 4.48 18.43 -2.40
C SER A 433 4.78 19.30 -3.62
N GLN A 434 5.71 20.24 -3.45
CA GLN A 434 6.20 21.04 -4.57
C GLN A 434 6.91 20.18 -5.62
N LEU A 435 7.68 19.18 -5.18
CA LEU A 435 8.29 18.17 -6.04
C LEU A 435 7.25 17.49 -6.95
N ARG A 436 6.14 17.01 -6.37
CA ARG A 436 5.06 16.37 -7.14
C ARG A 436 4.47 17.30 -8.17
N ARG A 437 4.10 18.53 -7.79
CA ARG A 437 3.53 19.51 -8.73
C ARG A 437 4.46 19.79 -9.91
N ARG A 438 5.74 20.04 -9.62
CA ARG A 438 6.78 20.31 -10.62
C ARG A 438 6.99 19.14 -11.57
N VAL A 439 7.16 17.94 -11.03
CA VAL A 439 7.39 16.72 -11.83
C VAL A 439 6.16 16.38 -12.65
N SER A 440 4.95 16.39 -12.08
CA SER A 440 3.72 16.09 -12.81
C SER A 440 3.48 17.08 -13.96
N ALA A 441 3.69 18.38 -13.74
CA ALA A 441 3.55 19.39 -14.78
C ALA A 441 4.59 19.22 -15.91
N ALA A 442 5.85 18.95 -15.56
CA ALA A 442 6.90 18.69 -16.54
C ALA A 442 6.60 17.43 -17.37
N VAL A 443 6.21 16.32 -16.73
CA VAL A 443 5.87 15.06 -17.41
C VAL A 443 4.67 15.25 -18.33
N ALA A 444 3.60 15.91 -17.86
CA ALA A 444 2.42 16.19 -18.67
C ALA A 444 2.76 17.04 -19.91
N HIS A 445 3.60 18.07 -19.74
CA HIS A 445 4.04 18.89 -20.86
C HIS A 445 4.89 18.09 -21.86
N PHE A 446 5.82 17.27 -21.36
CA PHE A 446 6.66 16.43 -22.21
C PHE A 446 5.82 15.44 -23.02
N VAL A 447 4.93 14.68 -22.38
CA VAL A 447 4.05 13.69 -23.06
C VAL A 447 3.20 14.37 -24.13
N LYS A 448 2.58 15.50 -23.81
CA LYS A 448 1.79 16.27 -24.79
C LYS A 448 2.65 16.75 -25.97
N SER A 449 3.85 17.24 -25.71
CA SER A 449 4.76 17.74 -26.76
C SER A 449 5.29 16.59 -27.63
N ALA A 450 5.67 15.48 -27.00
CA ALA A 450 6.14 14.28 -27.67
C ALA A 450 5.05 13.65 -28.55
N ALA A 451 3.78 13.73 -28.14
CA ALA A 451 2.68 13.17 -28.92
C ALA A 451 2.26 14.07 -30.08
N THR A 452 2.08 15.38 -29.81
CA THR A 452 1.39 16.29 -30.74
C THR A 452 2.33 17.13 -31.59
N GLN A 453 3.54 17.42 -31.09
CA GLN A 453 4.43 18.40 -31.72
C GLN A 453 5.57 17.75 -32.51
N THR A 454 5.80 16.45 -32.41
CA THR A 454 6.79 15.73 -33.21
C THR A 454 6.14 15.07 -34.43
N SER A 455 6.97 14.62 -35.37
CA SER A 455 6.54 13.84 -36.54
C SER A 455 6.96 12.38 -36.47
N THR A 456 7.88 12.00 -35.57
CA THR A 456 8.41 10.63 -35.51
C THR A 456 8.81 10.26 -34.09
N ASN A 457 8.89 8.96 -33.80
CA ASN A 457 9.47 8.48 -32.54
C ASN A 457 10.96 8.86 -32.43
N ARG A 458 11.65 9.01 -33.56
CA ARG A 458 13.06 9.42 -33.61
C ARG A 458 13.27 10.82 -33.05
N GLU A 459 12.34 11.75 -33.27
CA GLU A 459 12.37 13.08 -32.66
C GLU A 459 12.15 13.04 -31.14
N VAL A 460 11.32 12.11 -30.65
CA VAL A 460 11.06 11.95 -29.21
C VAL A 460 12.28 11.36 -28.51
N VAL A 461 12.82 10.27 -29.05
CA VAL A 461 13.96 9.54 -28.49
C VAL A 461 15.27 10.31 -28.68
N GLY A 462 15.36 11.13 -29.72
CA GLY A 462 16.51 11.98 -29.98
C GLY A 462 17.59 11.33 -30.84
N GLY A 463 18.35 12.18 -31.53
CA GLY A 463 19.57 11.80 -32.25
C GLY A 463 20.81 11.76 -31.36
N MET A 464 21.91 11.22 -31.89
CA MET A 464 23.23 11.33 -31.26
C MET A 464 23.79 12.73 -31.56
N ALA A 465 24.25 13.43 -30.52
CA ALA A 465 24.87 14.74 -30.63
C ALA A 465 26.06 14.85 -29.67
N SER A 466 27.03 15.71 -30.02
CA SER A 466 28.14 16.02 -29.12
C SER A 466 27.69 17.02 -28.07
N VAL A 467 27.72 16.60 -26.82
CA VAL A 467 27.35 17.35 -25.62
C VAL A 467 28.60 17.39 -24.75
N GLY A 468 29.18 18.57 -24.54
CA GLY A 468 30.41 18.73 -23.75
C GLY A 468 31.61 17.96 -24.30
N GLY A 469 31.62 17.68 -25.62
CA GLY A 469 32.65 16.85 -26.26
C GLY A 469 32.39 15.34 -26.22
N VAL A 470 31.29 14.90 -25.62
CA VAL A 470 30.89 13.49 -25.52
C VAL A 470 29.67 13.23 -26.40
N MET A 471 29.74 12.19 -27.22
CA MET A 471 28.60 11.77 -28.05
C MET A 471 27.53 11.08 -27.20
N VAL A 472 26.37 11.72 -27.04
CA VAL A 472 25.24 11.21 -26.28
C VAL A 472 23.95 11.32 -27.07
N ARG A 473 22.94 10.53 -26.69
CA ARG A 473 21.60 10.67 -27.24
C ARG A 473 20.88 11.84 -26.56
N VAL A 474 20.32 12.75 -27.35
CA VAL A 474 19.63 13.96 -26.85
C VAL A 474 18.13 13.86 -27.14
N PRO A 475 17.30 13.42 -26.17
CA PRO A 475 15.85 13.32 -26.34
C PRO A 475 15.18 14.66 -26.62
N LEU A 476 13.88 14.63 -26.89
CA LEU A 476 13.09 15.84 -27.14
C LEU A 476 13.31 16.92 -26.07
N GLN A 477 13.75 18.09 -26.52
CA GLN A 477 13.89 19.28 -25.68
C GLN A 477 12.74 20.24 -25.93
N CYS A 478 11.62 19.97 -25.25
CA CYS A 478 10.39 20.74 -25.38
C CYS A 478 10.29 21.94 -24.43
N PHE A 479 11.23 22.09 -23.50
CA PHE A 479 11.28 23.20 -22.56
C PHE A 479 12.25 24.28 -23.04
N ALA A 480 11.98 25.53 -22.67
CA ALA A 480 12.81 26.69 -22.95
C ALA A 480 13.01 27.54 -21.70
N ILE A 481 14.20 28.14 -21.59
CA ILE A 481 14.59 29.06 -20.53
C ILE A 481 14.66 30.47 -21.13
N ARG A 482 13.84 31.38 -20.60
CA ARG A 482 13.67 32.76 -21.12
C ARG A 482 14.97 33.58 -21.15
N ALA A 483 15.78 33.46 -20.11
CA ALA A 483 17.07 34.13 -19.98
C ALA A 483 18.08 33.13 -19.47
N ASP A 484 18.71 32.39 -20.38
CA ASP A 484 19.65 31.32 -20.03
C ASP A 484 20.98 31.92 -19.54
N SER A 485 21.18 31.90 -18.22
CA SER A 485 22.39 32.39 -17.56
C SER A 485 23.48 31.31 -17.44
N ARG A 486 23.29 30.12 -18.01
CA ARG A 486 24.27 29.03 -17.94
C ARG A 486 25.46 29.30 -18.88
N PRO A 487 26.66 28.80 -18.57
CA PRO A 487 27.83 28.96 -19.44
C PRO A 487 27.59 28.35 -20.83
N HIS A 488 28.07 29.00 -21.89
CA HIS A 488 27.89 28.56 -23.29
C HIS A 488 28.39 27.12 -23.55
N GLN A 489 29.37 26.65 -22.76
CA GLN A 489 29.91 25.30 -22.82
C GLN A 489 28.93 24.21 -22.33
N VAL A 490 27.90 24.61 -21.58
CA VAL A 490 26.87 23.76 -20.95
C VAL A 490 25.51 23.93 -21.68
N VAL A 491 25.35 25.01 -22.45
CA VAL A 491 24.15 25.31 -23.22
C VAL A 491 24.25 24.62 -24.58
N HIS A 492 23.83 23.36 -24.65
CA HIS A 492 23.90 22.60 -25.91
C HIS A 492 22.85 23.04 -26.93
N THR A 493 21.77 23.72 -26.51
CA THR A 493 20.60 23.98 -27.38
C THR A 493 19.92 25.34 -27.17
N ARG A 494 20.72 26.41 -27.02
CA ARG A 494 20.24 27.82 -26.98
C ARG A 494 19.08 28.03 -25.99
N GLY A 495 19.24 27.62 -24.73
CA GLY A 495 18.19 27.75 -23.72
C GLY A 495 17.14 26.66 -23.72
N ARG A 496 17.25 25.59 -24.53
CA ARG A 496 16.33 24.45 -24.46
C ARG A 496 16.81 23.37 -23.49
N VAL A 497 15.87 22.68 -22.86
CA VAL A 497 16.13 21.55 -21.96
C VAL A 497 15.10 20.44 -22.16
N GLY A 498 15.45 19.21 -21.78
CA GLY A 498 14.57 18.06 -21.79
C GLY A 498 13.89 17.85 -20.44
N VAL A 499 13.00 16.85 -20.40
CA VAL A 499 12.29 16.50 -19.16
C VAL A 499 13.24 16.00 -18.07
N ARG A 500 14.36 15.37 -18.43
CA ARG A 500 15.33 14.81 -17.48
C ARG A 500 16.04 15.92 -16.70
N GLU A 501 16.43 16.99 -17.37
CA GLU A 501 17.02 18.18 -16.76
C GLU A 501 16.01 18.88 -15.82
N VAL A 502 14.74 18.99 -16.23
CA VAL A 502 13.69 19.60 -15.41
C VAL A 502 13.38 18.79 -14.16
N VAL A 503 13.27 17.47 -14.29
CA VAL A 503 13.04 16.56 -13.16
C VAL A 503 14.25 16.56 -12.23
N HIS A 504 15.47 16.57 -12.77
CA HIS A 504 16.68 16.65 -11.94
C HIS A 504 16.77 18.00 -11.21
N ARG A 505 16.39 19.11 -11.85
CA ARG A 505 16.28 20.41 -11.17
C ARG A 505 15.29 20.37 -10.00
N ALA A 506 14.15 19.70 -10.16
CA ALA A 506 13.19 19.52 -9.05
C ALA A 506 13.80 18.70 -7.89
N ARG A 507 14.56 17.64 -8.21
CA ARG A 507 15.28 16.84 -7.20
C ARG A 507 16.37 17.62 -6.47
N LEU A 508 17.03 18.57 -7.13
CA LEU A 508 18.07 19.42 -6.54
C LEU A 508 17.53 20.51 -5.62
N ASP A 509 16.27 20.92 -5.79
CA ASP A 509 15.63 21.90 -4.89
C ASP A 509 15.23 21.29 -3.54
N GLU A 510 15.28 19.96 -3.41
CA GLU A 510 14.92 19.29 -2.17
C GLU A 510 15.96 19.57 -1.06
N PRO A 511 15.51 19.98 0.14
CA PRO A 511 16.36 20.61 1.12
C PRO A 511 17.34 19.64 1.80
N GLY A 512 18.57 20.11 2.02
CA GLY A 512 19.55 19.42 2.87
C GLY A 512 20.25 18.23 2.21
N LEU A 513 19.99 17.97 0.93
CA LEU A 513 20.65 16.91 0.17
C LEU A 513 21.94 17.39 -0.48
N VAL A 514 22.97 16.54 -0.45
CA VAL A 514 24.23 16.70 -1.17
C VAL A 514 24.49 15.42 -1.95
N GLY A 515 24.92 15.55 -3.21
CA GLY A 515 25.29 14.38 -4.03
C GLY A 515 24.10 13.63 -4.64
N VAL A 516 22.99 14.32 -4.94
CA VAL A 516 21.88 13.73 -5.71
C VAL A 516 22.40 13.33 -7.09
N VAL A 517 22.48 12.02 -7.36
CA VAL A 517 23.04 11.51 -8.62
C VAL A 517 22.11 11.85 -9.79
N LYS A 518 22.67 12.52 -10.78
CA LYS A 518 21.97 12.94 -12.00
C LYS A 518 21.59 11.75 -12.91
N GLY A 519 22.52 10.83 -13.15
CA GLY A 519 22.30 9.62 -13.98
C GLY A 519 22.26 9.88 -15.49
N PHE A 520 22.69 11.06 -15.93
CA PHE A 520 22.88 11.41 -17.35
C PHE A 520 23.81 12.60 -17.50
N ASN A 521 24.47 12.70 -18.66
CA ASN A 521 25.41 13.78 -18.97
C ASN A 521 26.33 14.07 -17.77
N GLU A 522 26.87 13.01 -17.16
CA GLU A 522 27.58 13.08 -15.88
C GLU A 522 28.84 13.96 -15.98
N HIS A 523 29.43 14.01 -17.17
CA HIS A 523 30.56 14.87 -17.52
C HIS A 523 30.27 16.38 -17.39
N LEU A 524 29.00 16.81 -17.37
CA LEU A 524 28.60 18.21 -17.16
C LEU A 524 28.30 18.54 -15.69
N GLY A 525 28.26 17.53 -14.81
CA GLY A 525 27.67 17.67 -13.48
C GLY A 525 26.24 18.22 -13.54
N ASP A 526 25.87 19.06 -12.59
CA ASP A 526 24.51 19.60 -12.46
C ASP A 526 24.29 20.92 -13.22
N GLN A 527 25.31 21.43 -13.92
CA GLN A 527 25.27 22.80 -14.47
C GLN A 527 24.18 22.99 -15.53
N ASP A 528 23.91 21.96 -16.33
CA ASP A 528 22.85 21.95 -17.36
C ASP A 528 21.44 21.88 -16.77
N CYS A 529 21.30 21.59 -15.48
CA CYS A 529 20.02 21.56 -14.79
C CYS A 529 19.75 22.84 -13.99
N ARG A 530 20.70 23.78 -13.89
CA ARG A 530 20.56 25.00 -13.08
C ARG A 530 19.80 26.10 -13.81
N PHE A 531 18.55 26.32 -13.42
CA PHE A 531 17.71 27.43 -13.87
C PHE A 531 16.63 27.79 -12.84
N SER A 532 16.01 28.97 -13.01
CA SER A 532 14.86 29.39 -12.19
C SER A 532 13.53 28.91 -12.78
N TRP A 533 12.62 28.43 -11.94
CA TRP A 533 11.29 27.95 -12.35
C TRP A 533 10.45 29.03 -13.06
N GLN A 534 10.57 30.28 -12.64
CA GLN A 534 9.90 31.43 -13.28
C GLN A 534 10.39 31.67 -14.71
N GLN A 535 11.58 31.18 -15.07
CA GLN A 535 12.13 31.32 -16.43
C GLN A 535 11.80 30.13 -17.32
N LEU A 536 11.25 29.04 -16.77
CA LEU A 536 10.92 27.83 -17.49
C LEU A 536 9.60 27.99 -18.25
N GLY A 537 9.63 27.69 -19.54
CA GLY A 537 8.47 27.78 -20.41
C GLY A 537 8.62 26.90 -21.64
N ARG A 538 7.92 27.27 -22.70
CA ARG A 538 8.03 26.66 -24.02
C ARG A 538 8.09 27.75 -25.09
N ILE A 539 8.62 27.40 -26.26
CA ILE A 539 8.53 28.25 -27.45
C ILE A 539 7.31 27.80 -28.26
N ASP A 540 6.40 28.73 -28.52
CA ASP A 540 5.27 28.47 -29.41
C ASP A 540 5.76 28.29 -30.85
N LYS A 541 5.37 27.19 -31.50
CA LYS A 541 5.85 26.85 -32.85
C LYS A 541 5.30 27.78 -33.94
N THR A 542 4.16 28.42 -33.70
CA THR A 542 3.49 29.28 -34.70
C THR A 542 4.00 30.71 -34.64
N THR A 543 4.20 31.23 -33.42
CA THR A 543 4.61 32.62 -33.19
C THR A 543 6.11 32.77 -32.91
N GLY A 544 6.81 31.70 -32.52
CA GLY A 544 8.20 31.74 -32.09
C GLY A 544 8.40 32.41 -30.72
N LEU A 545 7.32 32.80 -30.03
CA LEU A 545 7.37 33.51 -28.76
C LEU A 545 7.46 32.57 -27.56
N PHE A 546 8.04 33.07 -26.47
CA PHE A 546 8.10 32.37 -25.20
C PHE A 546 6.74 32.39 -24.50
N VAL A 547 6.33 31.23 -23.99
CA VAL A 547 5.10 31.03 -23.20
C VAL A 547 5.48 30.39 -21.86
N SER A 548 5.08 31.00 -20.75
CA SER A 548 5.28 30.43 -19.41
C SER A 548 4.52 29.10 -19.26
N LEU A 549 5.09 28.16 -18.52
CA LEU A 549 4.42 26.91 -18.17
C LEU A 549 3.88 26.92 -16.73
N ASP A 550 4.16 27.97 -15.96
CA ASP A 550 3.67 28.19 -14.57
C ASP A 550 3.88 26.95 -13.66
N ILE A 551 5.07 26.35 -13.74
CA ILE A 551 5.46 25.12 -13.01
C ILE A 551 5.94 25.41 -11.56
N ASP A 552 5.74 26.62 -11.02
CA ASP A 552 6.31 27.00 -9.71
C ASP A 552 5.68 26.29 -8.49
#